data_AF-A0A6A4HUY9-F1
#
_entry.id   AF-A0A6A4HUY9-F1
#
_cell.length_a   1.000
_cell.length_b   1.000
_cell.length_c   1.000
_cell.angle_alpha   90.00
_cell.angle_beta   90.00
_cell.angle_gamma   90.00
#
_symmetry.space_group_name_H-M   'P 1'
#
loop_
_entity.id
_entity.type
_entity.pdbx_description
1 polymer ?
#
loop_
_entity_poly.entity_id
_entity_poly.type
_entity_poly.pdbx_seq_one_letter_code
_entity_poly.pdbx_strand_id
1 'polypeptide(L)'
;MSTSKLTDFKVLVFDVYGTLADWETGIYQGLKPMLSKYRASSGWSRKQALDAYSAVESDLQTKYPNLLYSDLLSKVHEVMEERLKAASGAPCRNVYSRWKSFHDT
;
A
#
# COMPACT_ATOMS: atom_id res chain seq x y z
N MET A 1 30.79 17.17 -28.15
CA MET A 1 29.46 16.52 -28.08
C MET A 1 28.50 17.52 -27.47
N SER A 2 27.41 17.87 -28.17
CA SER A 2 26.43 18.84 -27.66
C SER A 2 25.56 18.15 -26.61
N THR A 3 25.55 18.67 -25.38
CA THR A 3 24.67 18.20 -24.31
C THR A 3 23.27 18.74 -24.52
N SER A 4 22.28 17.86 -24.64
CA SER A 4 20.88 18.26 -24.75
C SER A 4 20.43 19.01 -23.50
N LYS A 5 19.69 20.10 -23.70
CA LYS A 5 19.12 20.94 -22.65
C LYS A 5 17.63 20.61 -22.50
N LEU A 6 17.06 20.80 -21.31
CA LEU A 6 15.63 20.56 -21.06
C LEU A 6 14.73 21.40 -21.98
N THR A 7 15.21 22.58 -22.40
CA THR A 7 14.55 23.49 -23.34
C THR A 7 14.48 22.98 -24.78
N ASP A 8 15.24 21.93 -25.11
CA ASP A 8 15.26 21.34 -26.45
C ASP A 8 14.02 20.47 -26.70
N PHE A 9 13.27 20.15 -25.65
CA PHE A 9 12.07 19.32 -25.69
C PHE A 9 10.80 20.18 -25.62
N LYS A 10 9.82 19.85 -26.47
CA LYS A 10 8.52 20.56 -26.53
C LYS A 10 7.41 19.90 -25.71
N VAL A 11 7.60 18.65 -25.29
CA VAL A 11 6.61 17.86 -24.56
C VAL A 11 7.31 17.13 -23.41
N LEU A 12 6.71 17.21 -22.23
CA LEU A 12 7.10 16.44 -21.06
C LEU A 12 5.92 15.55 -20.66
N VAL A 13 6.16 14.25 -20.57
CA VAL A 13 5.18 13.28 -20.09
C VAL A 13 5.60 12.88 -18.69
N PHE A 14 4.76 13.21 -17.72
CA PHE A 14 4.97 12.85 -16.33
C PHE A 14 4.00 11.75 -15.95
N ASP A 15 4.48 10.81 -15.14
CA ASP A 15 3.60 10.00 -14.32
C ASP A 15 2.85 10.90 -13.30
N VAL A 16 1.69 10.44 -12.82
CA VAL A 16 0.85 11.19 -11.89
C VAL A 16 1.09 10.73 -10.45
N TYR A 17 1.07 9.41 -10.20
CA TYR A 17 1.09 8.86 -8.84
C TYR A 17 2.52 8.59 -8.36
N GLY A 18 3.04 9.48 -7.51
CA GLY A 18 4.41 9.40 -7.01
C GLY A 18 5.36 10.37 -7.69
N THR A 19 4.93 10.99 -8.79
CA THR A 19 5.66 12.07 -9.46
C THR A 19 5.00 13.44 -9.24
N LEU A 20 3.66 13.53 -9.41
CA LEU A 20 2.92 14.79 -9.22
C LEU A 20 2.05 14.78 -7.96
N ALA A 21 1.48 13.62 -7.61
CA ALA A 21 0.64 13.45 -6.44
C ALA A 21 1.32 12.57 -5.39
N ASP A 22 1.38 13.06 -4.14
CA ASP A 22 1.80 12.28 -2.97
C ASP A 22 0.67 11.34 -2.51
N TRP A 23 0.59 10.21 -3.18
CA TRP A 23 -0.37 9.15 -2.87
C TRP A 23 0.00 8.37 -1.60
N GLU A 24 1.28 8.22 -1.29
CA GLU A 24 1.75 7.50 -0.09
C GLU A 24 1.22 8.15 1.20
N THR A 25 1.23 9.48 1.26
CA THR A 25 0.68 10.20 2.42
C THR A 25 -0.83 10.02 2.47
N GLY A 26 -1.53 10.11 1.33
CA GLY A 26 -2.97 9.91 1.26
C GLY A 26 -3.40 8.53 1.78
N ILE A 27 -2.75 7.47 1.28
CA ILE A 27 -3.03 6.09 1.71
C ILE A 27 -2.72 5.92 3.19
N TYR A 28 -1.55 6.35 3.66
CA TYR A 28 -1.21 6.21 5.08
C TYR A 28 -2.22 6.91 6.00
N GLN A 29 -2.69 8.11 5.64
CA GLN A 29 -3.71 8.80 6.41
C GLN A 29 -5.07 8.08 6.37
N GLY A 30 -5.43 7.49 5.23
CA GLY A 30 -6.63 6.64 5.11
C GLY A 30 -6.56 5.37 5.95
N LEU A 31 -5.37 4.77 6.10
CA LEU A 31 -5.17 3.56 6.89
C LEU A 31 -5.10 3.81 8.40
N LYS A 32 -4.70 5.02 8.83
CA LYS A 32 -4.53 5.35 10.26
C LYS A 32 -5.72 5.00 11.16
N PRO A 33 -6.98 5.33 10.80
CA PRO A 33 -8.15 4.99 11.63
C PRO A 33 -8.33 3.48 11.81
N MET A 34 -7.95 2.67 10.82
CA MET A 34 -7.97 1.22 10.93
C MET A 34 -6.82 0.73 11.81
N LEU A 35 -5.60 1.21 11.58
CA LEU A 35 -4.40 0.79 12.31
C LEU A 35 -4.48 1.11 13.81
N SER A 36 -5.19 2.17 14.20
CA SER A 36 -5.37 2.54 15.62
C SER A 36 -6.37 1.64 16.36
N LYS A 37 -7.28 0.96 15.66
CA LYS A 37 -8.28 0.07 16.26
C LYS A 37 -7.71 -1.25 16.75
N TYR A 38 -6.63 -1.73 16.12
CA TYR A 38 -6.11 -3.08 16.33
C TYR A 38 -4.77 -3.07 17.06
N ARG A 39 -4.64 -3.89 18.12
CA ARG A 39 -3.38 -4.02 18.88
C ARG A 39 -2.24 -4.57 18.02
N ALA A 40 -2.56 -5.40 17.01
CA ALA A 40 -1.57 -5.95 16.09
C ALA A 40 -0.80 -4.88 15.28
N SER A 41 -1.40 -3.70 15.08
CA SER A 41 -0.82 -2.57 14.35
C SER A 41 -0.35 -1.41 15.23
N SER A 42 -0.50 -1.49 16.56
CA SER A 42 -0.24 -0.36 17.46
C SER A 42 1.23 0.12 17.48
N GLY A 43 2.16 -0.71 17.01
CA GLY A 43 3.59 -0.38 16.92
C GLY A 43 4.10 -0.23 15.50
N TRP A 44 3.22 -0.18 14.49
CA TRP A 44 3.65 -0.09 13.10
C TRP A 44 4.17 1.31 12.77
N SER A 45 5.35 1.35 12.17
CA SER A 45 5.86 2.53 11.47
C SER A 45 5.07 2.79 10.18
N ARG A 46 5.12 4.03 9.68
CA ARG A 46 4.55 4.40 8.37
C ARG A 46 5.00 3.45 7.26
N LYS A 47 6.29 3.13 7.22
CA LYS A 47 6.86 2.20 6.24
C LYS A 47 6.22 0.82 6.34
N GLN A 48 6.07 0.28 7.55
CA GLN A 48 5.46 -1.03 7.73
C GLN A 48 3.98 -1.06 7.31
N ALA A 49 3.24 0.02 7.56
CA ALA A 49 1.87 0.15 7.11
C ALA A 49 1.76 0.20 5.58
N LEU A 50 2.64 0.95 4.91
CA LEU A 50 2.67 1.04 3.45
C LEU A 50 3.16 -0.26 2.80
N ASP A 51 4.21 -0.90 3.34
CA ASP A 51 4.68 -2.20 2.86
C ASP A 51 3.57 -3.26 2.94
N ALA A 52 2.82 -3.25 4.06
CA ALA A 52 1.68 -4.14 4.28
C ALA A 52 0.53 -3.87 3.30
N TYR A 53 0.25 -2.60 3.01
CA TYR A 53 -0.72 -2.19 2.00
C TYR A 53 -0.30 -2.67 0.60
N SER A 54 0.93 -2.38 0.18
CA SER A 54 1.43 -2.72 -1.17
C SER A 54 1.44 -4.22 -1.43
N ALA A 55 1.72 -5.05 -0.41
CA ALA A 55 1.62 -6.49 -0.54
C ALA A 55 0.18 -6.95 -0.84
N VAL A 56 -0.80 -6.43 -0.09
CA VAL A 56 -2.22 -6.77 -0.32
C VAL A 56 -2.72 -6.23 -1.66
N GLU A 57 -2.31 -5.04 -2.04
CA GLU A 57 -2.63 -4.45 -3.33
C GLU A 57 -2.11 -5.29 -4.50
N SER A 58 -0.83 -5.68 -4.46
CA SER A 58 -0.20 -6.51 -5.49
C SER A 58 -0.92 -7.86 -5.66
N ASP A 59 -1.24 -8.52 -4.54
CA ASP A 59 -2.02 -9.77 -4.54
C ASP A 59 -3.37 -9.59 -5.24
N LEU A 60 -4.08 -8.50 -4.90
CA LEU A 60 -5.43 -8.24 -5.41
C LEU A 60 -5.43 -7.77 -6.86
N GLN A 61 -4.44 -6.99 -7.29
CA GLN A 61 -4.28 -6.60 -8.69
C GLN A 61 -4.04 -7.82 -9.58
N THR A 62 -3.22 -8.76 -9.11
CA THR A 62 -2.97 -10.02 -9.82
C THR A 62 -4.24 -10.86 -9.95
N LYS A 63 -5.04 -10.91 -8.88
CA LYS A 63 -6.31 -11.67 -8.85
C LYS A 63 -7.45 -10.99 -9.61
N TYR A 64 -7.48 -9.66 -9.63
CA TYR A 64 -8.58 -8.87 -10.18
C TYR A 64 -8.04 -7.74 -11.10
N PRO A 65 -7.42 -8.08 -12.24
CA PRO A 65 -6.77 -7.08 -13.10
C PRO A 65 -7.73 -6.08 -13.75
N ASN A 66 -9.01 -6.42 -13.84
CA ASN A 66 -10.05 -5.57 -14.47
C ASN A 66 -10.84 -4.75 -13.44
N LEU A 67 -10.50 -4.83 -12.15
CA LEU A 67 -11.20 -4.10 -11.12
C LEU A 67 -10.90 -2.60 -11.24
N LEU A 68 -11.89 -1.75 -11.01
CA LEU A 68 -11.65 -0.31 -10.92
C LEU A 68 -10.74 -0.04 -9.72
N TYR A 69 -9.82 0.91 -9.86
CA TYR A 69 -8.85 1.21 -8.81
C TYR A 69 -9.51 1.62 -7.48
N SER A 70 -10.65 2.33 -7.52
CA SER A 70 -11.44 2.66 -6.32
C SER A 70 -11.96 1.42 -5.57
N ASP A 71 -12.37 0.41 -6.33
CA ASP A 71 -12.91 -0.83 -5.77
C ASP A 71 -11.75 -1.70 -5.25
N LEU A 72 -10.59 -1.65 -5.92
CA LEU A 72 -9.36 -2.28 -5.47
C LEU A 72 -8.94 -1.69 -4.11
N LEU A 73 -8.89 -0.37 -3.97
CA LEU A 73 -8.57 0.30 -2.71
C LEU A 73 -9.52 -0.13 -1.58
N SER A 74 -10.82 -0.22 -1.89
CA SER A 74 -11.83 -0.68 -0.93
C SER A 74 -11.58 -2.13 -0.52
N LYS A 75 -11.24 -3.00 -1.48
CA LYS A 75 -10.92 -4.41 -1.23
C LYS A 75 -9.63 -4.58 -0.44
N VAL A 76 -8.60 -3.77 -0.72
CA VAL A 76 -7.35 -3.76 0.05
C VAL A 76 -7.66 -3.40 1.50
N HIS A 77 -8.45 -2.35 1.74
CA HIS A 77 -8.85 -1.95 3.08
C HIS A 77 -9.59 -3.07 3.83
N GLU A 78 -10.57 -3.71 3.20
CA GLU A 78 -11.32 -4.85 3.76
C GLU A 78 -10.38 -5.99 4.16
N VAL A 79 -9.51 -6.43 3.24
CA VAL A 79 -8.57 -7.54 3.48
C VAL A 79 -7.57 -7.20 4.57
N MET A 80 -7.06 -5.97 4.61
CA MET A 80 -6.16 -5.54 5.68
C MET A 80 -6.85 -5.53 7.05
N GLU A 81 -8.09 -5.05 7.12
CA GLU A 81 -8.87 -5.02 8.36
C GLU A 81 -9.12 -6.43 8.90
N GLU A 82 -9.54 -7.36 8.03
CA GLU A 82 -9.72 -8.76 8.39
C GLU A 82 -8.43 -9.40 8.93
N ARG A 83 -7.30 -9.15 8.26
CA ARG A 83 -5.98 -9.65 8.70
C ARG A 83 -5.58 -9.09 10.06
N LEU A 84 -5.82 -7.80 10.31
CA LEU A 84 -5.52 -7.15 11.60
C LEU A 84 -6.41 -7.66 12.73
N LYS A 85 -7.70 -7.88 12.44
CA LYS A 85 -8.66 -8.47 13.37
C LYS A 85 -8.25 -9.88 13.76
N ALA A 86 -7.92 -10.72 12.78
CA ALA A 86 -7.45 -12.09 13.01
C ALA A 86 -6.12 -12.13 13.80
N ALA A 87 -5.21 -11.20 13.52
CA ALA A 87 -3.94 -11.10 14.24
C ALA A 87 -4.09 -10.60 15.68
N SER A 88 -5.09 -9.75 15.96
CA SER A 88 -5.33 -9.21 17.30
C SER A 88 -5.99 -10.22 18.25
N GLY A 89 -6.62 -11.27 17.70
CA GLY A 89 -7.17 -12.40 18.48
C GLY A 89 -6.17 -13.52 18.79
N ALA A 90 -4.99 -13.53 18.17
CA ALA A 90 -3.94 -14.53 18.39
C ALA A 90 -2.88 -14.03 19.39
N PRO A 91 -2.18 -14.90 20.13
CA PRO A 91 -1.08 -14.49 21.00
C PRO A 91 -0.03 -13.74 20.18
N CYS A 92 0.24 -12.47 20.54
CA CYS A 92 1.14 -11.57 19.80
C CYS A 92 2.53 -12.19 19.59
N ARG A 93 2.75 -12.78 18.42
CA ARG A 93 4.08 -13.11 17.88
C ARG A 93 4.23 -12.27 16.60
N ASN A 94 5.39 -11.62 16.46
CA ASN A 94 5.70 -10.58 15.47
C ASN A 94 4.85 -10.65 14.18
N VAL A 95 3.75 -9.88 14.17
CA VAL A 95 2.72 -9.98 13.13
C VAL A 95 3.31 -9.54 11.78
N TYR A 96 4.17 -8.53 11.77
CA TYR A 96 4.82 -8.04 10.56
C TYR A 96 5.63 -9.13 9.81
N SER A 97 6.29 -10.05 10.54
CA SER A 97 6.99 -11.19 9.94
C SER A 97 6.02 -12.16 9.23
N ARG A 98 4.81 -12.32 9.76
CA ARG A 98 3.76 -13.12 9.11
C ARG A 98 3.22 -12.45 7.85
N TRP A 99 3.16 -11.11 7.80
CA TRP A 99 2.76 -10.38 6.60
C TRP A 99 3.75 -10.56 5.45
N LYS A 100 5.06 -10.57 5.74
CA LYS A 100 6.10 -10.85 4.73
C LYS A 100 6.14 -12.30 4.23
N SER A 101 5.56 -13.25 4.96
CA SER A 101 5.71 -14.69 4.67
C SER A 101 4.63 -15.27 3.74
N PHE A 102 3.65 -14.48 3.29
CA PHE A 102 2.72 -14.95 2.28
C PHE A 102 3.40 -14.84 0.91
N HIS A 103 3.85 -15.98 0.41
CA HIS A 103 4.43 -16.14 -0.92
C HIS A 103 3.35 -16.00 -1.98
N ASP A 104 3.67 -15.24 -3.03
CA ASP A 104 2.94 -15.19 -4.29
C ASP A 104 2.77 -16.62 -4.82
N THR A 105 1.53 -17.10 -4.81
CA THR A 105 1.12 -18.32 -5.54
C THR A 105 -0.13 -17.99 -6.33
#